data_AF-A0A9E3MK66-F1
#
_entry.id   AF-A0A9E3MK66-F1
#
_cell.length_a   1.000
_cell.length_b   1.000
_cell.length_c   1.000
_cell.angle_alpha   90.00
_cell.angle_beta   90.00
_cell.angle_gamma   90.00
#
_symmetry.space_group_name_H-M   'P 1'
#
loop_
_entity.id
_entity.type
_entity.pdbx_description
1 polymer ?
#
loop_
_entity_poly.entity_id
_entity_poly.type
_entity_poly.pdbx_seq_one_letter_code
_entity_poly.pdbx_strand_id
1 'polypeptide(L)'
;MNARWLFLGFLSLALPLQAGWVIYLPEPLPNVVRIRYASERSEGYASFAEALKVLSSSGRITNLDGVIAFSLLAEPAFQQELFAVLQRDAPRELTEALGSAGNMHNPKMLQLQDPFLKAVLATPTVVGLNTALTPYGLTINKASIEKLALPKIETGRRFYGSLWLVVTKASN
;
A
#
# COMPACT_ATOMS: atom_id res chain seq x y z
N MET A 1 -36.60 -14.31 42.58
CA MET A 1 -35.54 -13.39 43.05
C MET A 1 -34.27 -13.74 42.30
N ASN A 2 -33.94 -12.98 41.25
CA ASN A 2 -32.76 -12.08 41.13
C ASN A 2 -31.51 -12.87 40.71
N ALA A 3 -30.76 -12.55 39.65
CA ALA A 3 -30.66 -11.30 38.90
C ALA A 3 -30.25 -11.56 37.43
N ARG A 4 -30.85 -10.77 36.54
CA ARG A 4 -30.38 -10.50 35.18
C ARG A 4 -29.01 -9.81 35.25
N TRP A 5 -28.06 -10.27 34.44
CA TRP A 5 -26.95 -9.44 33.99
C TRP A 5 -27.12 -9.18 32.50
N LEU A 6 -27.68 -8.00 32.20
CA LEU A 6 -27.57 -7.34 30.91
C LEU A 6 -26.18 -6.69 30.86
N PHE A 7 -25.32 -7.14 29.97
CA PHE A 7 -24.19 -6.33 29.51
C PHE A 7 -24.60 -5.67 28.19
N LEU A 8 -25.20 -4.49 28.31
CA LEU A 8 -25.20 -3.44 27.31
C LEU A 8 -24.01 -2.53 27.63
N GLY A 9 -23.08 -2.35 26.70
CA GLY A 9 -21.97 -1.42 26.92
C GLY A 9 -20.84 -1.50 25.91
N PHE A 10 -21.05 -0.83 24.77
CA PHE A 10 -20.04 -0.10 23.99
C PHE A 10 -18.58 -0.61 23.99
N LEU A 11 -18.18 -1.23 22.88
CA LEU A 11 -17.01 -0.74 22.17
C LEU A 11 -17.44 -0.41 20.74
N SER A 12 -17.75 0.86 20.52
CA SER A 12 -17.55 1.45 19.21
C SER A 12 -16.06 1.33 18.95
N LEU A 13 -15.65 0.30 18.21
CA LEU A 13 -14.33 0.29 17.58
C LEU A 13 -14.32 1.54 16.71
N ALA A 14 -13.67 2.59 17.20
CA ALA A 14 -13.31 3.73 16.36
C ALA A 14 -12.54 3.11 15.20
N LEU A 15 -13.19 3.01 14.05
CA LEU A 15 -12.53 2.61 12.82
C LEU A 15 -11.30 3.52 12.69
N PRO A 16 -10.12 2.95 12.45
CA PRO A 16 -8.88 3.72 12.43
C PRO A 16 -9.04 4.92 11.49
N LEU A 17 -8.55 6.07 11.96
CA LEU A 17 -8.49 7.35 11.25
C LEU A 17 -8.15 7.11 9.78
N GLN A 18 -9.08 7.42 8.88
CA GLN A 18 -8.95 7.22 7.44
C GLN A 18 -7.71 7.94 6.90
N ALA A 19 -6.83 7.24 6.21
CA ALA A 19 -5.60 7.79 5.64
C ALA A 19 -5.82 8.98 4.69
N GLY A 20 -4.80 9.83 4.56
CA GLY A 20 -4.76 10.97 3.64
C GLY A 20 -4.05 10.65 2.32
N TRP A 21 -4.37 11.40 1.27
CA TRP A 21 -3.76 11.28 -0.06
C TRP A 21 -3.26 12.63 -0.55
N VAL A 22 -1.94 12.76 -0.74
CA VAL A 22 -1.30 14.05 -1.05
C VAL A 22 -0.86 14.06 -2.51
N ILE A 23 -1.29 15.05 -3.29
CA ILE A 23 -0.71 15.31 -4.60
C ILE A 23 0.71 15.85 -4.39
N TYR A 24 1.69 15.12 -4.91
CA TYR A 24 3.11 15.42 -4.77
C TYR A 24 3.71 15.77 -6.14
N LEU A 25 4.43 16.89 -6.17
CA LEU A 25 5.12 17.41 -7.35
C LEU A 25 6.62 17.31 -7.11
N PRO A 26 7.31 16.26 -7.61
CA PRO A 26 8.74 16.14 -7.41
C PRO A 26 9.48 17.29 -8.11
N GLU A 27 10.31 18.01 -7.36
CA GLU A 27 11.32 18.89 -7.96
C GLU A 27 12.53 18.04 -8.39
N PRO A 28 13.16 18.31 -9.55
CA PRO A 28 12.92 19.39 -10.50
C PRO A 28 12.04 18.97 -11.71
N LEU A 29 11.08 18.05 -11.54
CA LEU A 29 10.29 17.46 -12.63
C LEU A 29 8.87 18.05 -12.68
N PRO A 30 8.65 19.27 -13.22
CA PRO A 30 7.37 19.99 -13.14
C PRO A 30 6.21 19.26 -13.85
N ASN A 31 6.54 18.40 -14.81
CA ASN A 31 5.58 17.65 -15.60
C ASN A 31 5.27 16.26 -15.02
N VAL A 32 5.82 15.93 -13.85
CA VAL A 32 5.54 14.69 -13.14
C VAL A 32 4.62 15.00 -11.98
N VAL A 33 3.58 14.18 -11.83
CA VAL A 33 2.68 14.20 -10.68
C VAL A 33 2.70 12.83 -10.05
N ARG A 34 2.77 12.79 -8.72
CA ARG A 34 2.57 11.57 -7.93
C ARG A 34 1.49 11.80 -6.92
N ILE A 35 0.90 10.72 -6.44
CA ILE A 35 0.08 10.77 -5.23
C ILE A 35 0.81 10.01 -4.14
N ARG A 36 1.00 10.63 -2.97
CA ARG A 36 1.59 9.99 -1.80
C ARG A 36 0.48 9.54 -0.85
N TYR A 37 0.57 8.31 -0.38
CA TYR A 37 -0.21 7.83 0.76
C TYR A 37 0.34 8.43 2.05
N ALA A 38 -0.52 9.01 2.88
CA ALA A 38 -0.19 9.51 4.21
C ALA A 38 -1.03 8.79 5.26
N SER A 39 -0.41 8.31 6.34
CA SER A 39 -1.12 7.59 7.40
C SER A 39 -2.06 8.50 8.21
N GLU A 40 -1.92 9.82 8.12
CA GLU A 40 -2.80 10.79 8.78
C GLU A 40 -3.83 11.37 7.82
N ARG A 41 -5.11 11.38 8.23
CA ARG A 41 -6.23 11.95 7.44
C ARG A 41 -6.06 13.43 7.11
N SER A 42 -5.49 14.17 8.04
CA SER A 42 -5.25 15.62 7.92
C SER A 42 -4.31 15.96 6.77
N GLU A 43 -3.55 14.99 6.27
CA GLU A 43 -2.64 15.18 5.16
C GLU A 43 -3.33 14.94 3.80
N GLY A 44 -3.77 16.03 3.17
CA GLY A 44 -4.28 15.99 1.79
C GLY A 44 -5.76 15.61 1.69
N TYR A 45 -6.09 14.82 0.67
CA TYR A 45 -7.47 14.44 0.35
C TYR A 45 -7.91 13.21 1.14
N ALA A 46 -9.21 13.12 1.43
CA ALA A 46 -9.76 12.04 2.26
C ALA A 46 -9.79 10.68 1.53
N SER A 47 -9.58 10.67 0.21
CA SER A 47 -9.52 9.44 -0.58
C SER A 47 -8.65 9.60 -1.82
N PHE A 48 -8.14 8.48 -2.33
CA PHE A 48 -7.40 8.45 -3.59
C PHE A 48 -8.26 8.96 -4.76
N ALA A 49 -9.54 8.57 -4.80
CA ALA A 49 -10.47 9.01 -5.84
C ALA A 49 -10.70 10.54 -5.83
N GLU A 50 -10.71 11.16 -4.67
CA GLU A 50 -10.81 12.62 -4.55
C GLU A 50 -9.55 13.31 -5.09
N ALA A 51 -8.36 12.80 -4.75
CA ALA A 51 -7.11 13.30 -5.33
C ALA A 51 -7.08 13.19 -6.87
N LEU A 52 -7.57 12.07 -7.42
CA LEU A 52 -7.69 11.87 -8.88
C LEU A 52 -8.68 12.86 -9.51
N LYS A 53 -9.82 13.13 -8.88
CA LYS A 53 -10.78 14.14 -9.35
C LYS A 53 -10.15 15.52 -9.44
N VAL A 54 -9.38 15.92 -8.44
CA VAL A 54 -8.67 17.21 -8.46
C VAL A 54 -7.68 17.26 -9.62
N LEU A 55 -6.83 16.23 -9.77
CA LEU A 55 -5.88 16.15 -10.89
C LEU A 55 -6.56 16.19 -12.26
N SER A 56 -7.71 15.54 -12.40
CA SER A 56 -8.50 15.56 -13.63
C SER A 56 -9.07 16.97 -13.89
N SER A 57 -9.66 17.60 -12.88
CA SER A 57 -10.21 18.95 -13.00
C SER A 57 -9.17 20.02 -13.31
N SER A 58 -7.92 19.82 -12.88
CA SER A 58 -6.80 20.72 -13.17
C SER A 58 -6.09 20.42 -14.48
N GLY A 59 -6.54 19.42 -15.26
CA GLY A 59 -5.90 18.99 -16.50
C GLY A 59 -4.53 18.33 -16.33
N ARG A 60 -4.20 17.84 -15.12
CA ARG A 60 -2.88 17.25 -14.80
C ARG A 60 -2.91 15.73 -14.63
N ILE A 61 -4.06 15.08 -14.76
CA ILE A 61 -4.20 13.63 -14.59
C ILE A 61 -3.30 12.82 -15.52
N THR A 62 -3.03 13.32 -16.73
CA THR A 62 -2.12 12.67 -17.70
C THR A 62 -0.65 12.67 -17.27
N ASN A 63 -0.30 13.49 -16.28
CA ASN A 63 1.05 13.62 -15.74
C ASN A 63 1.26 12.71 -14.51
N LEU A 64 0.23 11.97 -14.08
CA LEU A 64 0.32 11.03 -12.98
C LEU A 64 1.17 9.82 -13.38
N ASP A 65 2.38 9.72 -12.83
CA ASP A 65 3.34 8.64 -13.16
C ASP A 65 3.45 7.58 -12.05
N GLY A 66 2.91 7.84 -10.86
CA GLY A 66 3.04 6.90 -9.76
C GLY A 66 2.37 7.27 -8.45
N VAL A 67 2.35 6.27 -7.57
CA VAL A 67 1.92 6.39 -6.17
C VAL A 67 3.11 6.11 -5.26
N ILE A 68 3.37 7.00 -4.31
CA ILE A 68 4.37 6.81 -3.26
C ILE A 68 3.66 6.13 -2.08
N ALA A 69 4.02 4.87 -1.81
CA ALA A 69 3.29 3.97 -0.91
C ALA A 69 4.16 3.50 0.27
N PHE A 70 5.20 4.25 0.64
CA PHE A 70 6.04 3.95 1.82
C PHE A 70 5.21 3.79 3.10
N SER A 71 4.39 4.79 3.42
CA SER A 71 3.53 4.75 4.59
C SER A 71 2.39 3.75 4.47
N LEU A 72 2.13 3.18 3.29
CA LEU A 72 1.15 2.09 3.14
C LEU A 72 1.71 0.75 3.64
N LEU A 73 3.03 0.51 3.46
CA LEU A 73 3.73 -0.58 4.18
C LEU A 73 3.70 -0.36 5.70
N ALA A 74 3.40 0.88 6.13
CA ALA A 74 2.81 1.29 7.40
C ALA A 74 1.84 0.31 8.06
N GLU A 75 0.88 -0.08 7.23
CA GLU A 75 -0.48 -0.29 7.67
C GLU A 75 -0.73 -1.75 8.00
N PRO A 76 -1.30 -2.06 9.18
CA PRO A 76 -1.58 -3.45 9.57
C PRO A 76 -2.43 -4.20 8.54
N ALA A 77 -3.46 -3.55 7.98
CA ALA A 77 -4.32 -4.15 6.97
C ALA A 77 -3.54 -4.51 5.69
N PHE A 78 -2.71 -3.59 5.19
CA PHE A 78 -1.89 -3.84 4.00
C PHE A 78 -0.83 -4.92 4.23
N GLN A 79 -0.23 -4.97 5.42
CA GLN A 79 0.68 -6.06 5.79
C GLN A 79 -0.02 -7.42 5.76
N GLN A 80 -1.24 -7.51 6.33
CA GLN A 80 -2.04 -8.74 6.30
C GLN A 80 -2.36 -9.17 4.87
N GLU A 81 -2.76 -8.24 4.00
CA GLU A 81 -3.00 -8.51 2.57
C GLU A 81 -1.75 -9.08 1.89
N LEU A 82 -0.58 -8.45 2.11
CA LEU A 82 0.68 -8.92 1.54
C LEU A 82 1.06 -10.32 2.00
N PHE A 83 0.99 -10.60 3.30
CA PHE A 83 1.28 -11.93 3.82
C PHE A 83 0.30 -12.97 3.28
N ALA A 84 -0.99 -12.65 3.19
CA ALA A 84 -2.00 -13.56 2.66
C ALA A 84 -1.72 -13.93 1.19
N VAL A 85 -1.39 -12.93 0.35
CA VAL A 85 -1.05 -13.17 -1.06
C VAL A 85 0.26 -13.96 -1.18
N LEU A 86 1.30 -13.60 -0.44
CA LEU A 86 2.58 -14.32 -0.47
C LEU A 86 2.46 -15.76 0.05
N GLN A 87 1.67 -16.00 1.10
CA GLN A 87 1.43 -17.33 1.62
C GLN A 87 0.70 -18.23 0.61
N ARG A 88 -0.13 -17.63 -0.26
CA ARG A 88 -0.84 -18.33 -1.32
C ARG A 88 0.08 -18.59 -2.53
N ASP A 89 0.78 -17.56 -2.99
CA ASP A 89 1.42 -17.56 -4.32
C ASP A 89 2.93 -17.89 -4.27
N ALA A 90 3.59 -17.65 -3.13
CA ALA A 90 5.02 -17.88 -2.93
C ALA A 90 5.34 -18.36 -1.49
N PRO A 91 4.68 -19.44 -1.01
CA PRO A 91 4.80 -19.88 0.39
C PRO A 91 6.22 -20.28 0.78
N ARG A 92 7.00 -20.81 -0.18
CA ARG A 92 8.37 -21.26 0.07
C ARG A 92 9.30 -20.07 0.31
N GLU A 93 9.31 -19.10 -0.61
CA GLU A 93 10.13 -17.89 -0.53
C GLU A 93 9.79 -17.10 0.72
N LEU A 94 8.49 -17.01 1.05
CA LEU A 94 8.03 -16.38 2.29
C LEU A 94 8.58 -17.10 3.53
N THR A 95 8.45 -18.43 3.60
CA THR A 95 8.94 -19.23 4.74
C THR A 95 10.45 -19.09 4.91
N GLU A 96 11.21 -19.15 3.81
CA GLU A 96 12.66 -19.01 3.82
C GLU A 96 13.08 -17.61 4.31
N ALA A 97 12.41 -16.55 3.85
CA ALA A 97 12.66 -15.18 4.30
C ALA A 97 12.30 -14.96 5.79
N LEU A 98 11.19 -15.54 6.26
CA LEU A 98 10.79 -15.53 7.67
C LEU A 98 11.79 -16.28 8.57
N GLY A 99 12.51 -17.27 8.03
CA GLY A 99 13.60 -17.96 8.71
C GLY A 99 14.94 -17.21 8.71
N SER A 100 15.00 -15.99 8.15
CA SER A 100 16.25 -15.26 7.90
C SER A 100 16.44 -14.05 8.83
N ALA A 101 17.64 -13.45 8.78
CA ALA A 101 17.97 -12.20 9.49
C ALA A 101 17.19 -10.96 9.00
N GLY A 102 16.46 -11.07 7.87
CA GLY A 102 15.42 -10.12 7.50
C GLY A 102 15.87 -8.80 6.86
N ASN A 103 17.01 -8.76 6.14
CA ASN A 103 17.42 -7.58 5.35
C ASN A 103 17.88 -7.99 3.92
N MET A 104 17.97 -7.02 2.99
CA MET A 104 18.29 -7.28 1.56
C MET A 104 19.66 -7.93 1.31
N HIS A 105 20.60 -7.89 2.25
CA HIS A 105 21.88 -8.59 2.09
C HIS A 105 21.74 -10.10 2.30
N ASN A 106 20.59 -10.55 2.79
CA ASN A 106 20.27 -11.97 2.88
C ASN A 106 19.79 -12.49 1.50
N PRO A 107 20.43 -13.52 0.92
CA PRO A 107 20.00 -14.09 -0.36
C PRO A 107 18.53 -14.54 -0.39
N LYS A 108 17.97 -14.94 0.76
CA LYS A 108 16.55 -15.33 0.88
C LYS A 108 15.60 -14.13 0.72
N MET A 109 16.02 -12.94 1.15
CA MET A 109 15.26 -11.71 0.92
C MET A 109 15.31 -11.29 -0.55
N LEU A 110 16.45 -11.50 -1.23
CA LEU A 110 16.56 -11.25 -2.66
C LEU A 110 15.62 -12.17 -3.46
N GLN A 111 15.56 -13.46 -3.12
CA GLN A 111 14.63 -14.39 -3.76
C GLN A 111 13.15 -14.02 -3.53
N LEU A 112 12.83 -13.42 -2.38
CA LEU A 112 11.47 -12.96 -2.07
C LEU A 112 11.10 -11.66 -2.80
N GLN A 113 12.05 -10.88 -3.31
CA GLN A 113 11.77 -9.54 -3.84
C GLN A 113 10.78 -9.54 -5.01
N ASP A 114 10.97 -10.38 -6.01
CA ASP A 114 10.06 -10.47 -7.16
C ASP A 114 8.67 -10.99 -6.77
N PRO A 115 8.55 -12.10 -6.00
CA PRO A 115 7.26 -12.50 -5.43
C PRO A 115 6.57 -11.40 -4.62
N PHE A 116 7.32 -10.65 -3.81
CA PHE A 116 6.80 -9.53 -3.03
C PHE A 116 6.19 -8.45 -3.94
N LEU A 117 6.90 -8.04 -5.01
CA LEU A 117 6.39 -7.02 -5.92
C LEU A 117 5.13 -7.48 -6.67
N LYS A 118 5.06 -8.76 -7.05
CA LYS A 118 3.84 -9.35 -7.62
C LYS A 118 2.70 -9.38 -6.60
N ALA A 119 3.01 -9.73 -5.35
CA ALA A 119 2.04 -9.78 -4.28
C ALA A 119 1.45 -8.40 -3.99
N VAL A 120 2.27 -7.34 -3.97
CA VAL A 120 1.81 -5.94 -3.86
C VAL A 120 0.72 -5.64 -4.89
N LEU A 121 0.97 -5.95 -6.17
CA LEU A 121 0.03 -5.67 -7.26
C LEU A 121 -1.27 -6.47 -7.16
N ALA A 122 -1.24 -7.64 -6.51
CA ALA A 122 -2.39 -8.52 -6.33
C ALA A 122 -3.16 -8.26 -5.02
N THR A 123 -2.73 -7.31 -4.19
CA THR A 123 -3.45 -6.96 -2.96
C THR A 123 -4.80 -6.30 -3.25
N PRO A 124 -5.85 -6.55 -2.43
CA PRO A 124 -7.11 -5.83 -2.52
C PRO A 124 -6.95 -4.31 -2.53
N THR A 125 -6.00 -3.78 -1.76
CA THR A 125 -5.69 -2.34 -1.76
C THR A 125 -5.30 -1.83 -3.15
N VAL A 126 -4.31 -2.46 -3.81
CA VAL A 126 -3.85 -2.02 -5.14
C VAL A 126 -4.91 -2.27 -6.22
N VAL A 127 -5.69 -3.35 -6.13
CA VAL A 127 -6.86 -3.58 -7.00
C VAL A 127 -7.89 -2.45 -6.86
N GLY A 128 -8.14 -1.97 -5.65
CA GLY A 128 -9.00 -0.80 -5.39
C GLY A 128 -8.45 0.49 -6.01
N LEU A 129 -7.14 0.73 -5.93
CA LEU A 129 -6.49 1.86 -6.61
C LEU A 129 -6.66 1.78 -8.13
N ASN A 130 -6.50 0.59 -8.72
CA ASN A 130 -6.73 0.36 -10.14
C ASN A 130 -8.18 0.61 -10.57
N THR A 131 -9.14 0.23 -9.71
CA THR A 131 -10.55 0.52 -9.95
C THR A 131 -10.80 2.04 -10.01
N ALA A 132 -10.16 2.81 -9.12
CA ALA A 132 -10.26 4.27 -9.11
C ALA A 132 -9.55 4.94 -10.31
N LEU A 133 -8.50 4.33 -10.85
CA LEU A 133 -7.75 4.85 -12.01
C LEU A 133 -8.43 4.55 -13.35
N THR A 134 -9.22 3.48 -13.42
CA THR A 134 -9.86 2.99 -14.66
C THR A 134 -10.67 4.08 -15.40
N PRO A 135 -11.51 4.92 -14.75
CA PRO A 135 -12.25 5.99 -15.43
C PRO A 135 -11.35 7.03 -16.12
N TYR A 136 -10.08 7.11 -15.74
CA TYR A 136 -9.09 8.03 -16.30
C TYR A 136 -8.19 7.36 -17.36
N GLY A 137 -8.45 6.11 -17.72
CA GLY A 137 -7.63 5.35 -18.67
C GLY A 137 -6.22 5.05 -18.15
N LEU A 138 -6.07 4.96 -16.82
CA LEU A 138 -4.79 4.71 -16.14
C LEU A 138 -4.83 3.37 -15.40
N THR A 139 -3.64 2.80 -15.15
CA THR A 139 -3.47 1.56 -14.38
C THR A 139 -2.12 1.52 -13.67
N ILE A 140 -2.07 0.81 -12.55
CA ILE A 140 -0.87 0.38 -11.85
C ILE A 140 -0.55 -1.04 -12.31
N ASN A 141 0.55 -1.19 -13.03
CA ASN A 141 1.02 -2.48 -13.57
C ASN A 141 2.43 -2.88 -13.09
N LYS A 142 3.11 -2.00 -12.35
CA LYS A 142 4.44 -2.25 -11.83
C LYS A 142 4.57 -1.69 -10.43
N ALA A 143 5.24 -2.45 -9.56
CA ALA A 143 5.69 -2.01 -8.26
C ALA A 143 7.23 -2.01 -8.25
N SER A 144 7.83 -1.12 -7.48
CA SER A 144 9.25 -1.14 -7.17
C SER A 144 9.47 -0.88 -5.68
N ILE A 145 10.50 -1.49 -5.12
CA ILE A 145 10.85 -1.32 -3.72
C ILE A 145 12.34 -1.12 -3.54
N GLU A 146 12.70 -0.21 -2.65
CA GLU A 146 14.07 -0.05 -2.15
C GLU A 146 14.15 -0.48 -0.68
N LYS A 147 15.30 -1.05 -0.30
CA LYS A 147 15.61 -1.44 1.09
C LYS A 147 14.57 -2.39 1.71
N LEU A 148 14.08 -3.35 0.91
CA LEU A 148 13.15 -4.39 1.37
C LEU A 148 13.74 -5.16 2.56
N ALA A 149 13.05 -5.11 3.69
CA ALA A 149 13.43 -5.79 4.91
C ALA A 149 12.20 -6.45 5.55
N LEU A 150 12.45 -7.48 6.34
CA LEU A 150 11.46 -8.23 7.10
C LEU A 150 11.95 -8.42 8.55
N PRO A 151 12.21 -7.33 9.29
CA PRO A 151 12.69 -7.41 10.66
C PRO A 151 11.66 -8.10 11.57
N LYS A 152 12.19 -8.73 12.62
CA LYS A 152 11.37 -9.16 13.76
C LYS A 152 11.04 -7.95 14.62
N ILE A 153 9.77 -7.79 14.96
CA ILE A 153 9.24 -6.80 15.89
C ILE A 153 8.56 -7.53 17.04
N GLU A 154 8.13 -6.81 18.09
CA GLU A 154 7.49 -7.42 19.27
C GLU A 154 6.26 -8.26 18.90
N THR A 155 5.49 -7.83 17.91
CA THR A 155 4.24 -8.46 17.47
C THR A 155 4.40 -9.44 16.31
N GLY A 156 5.63 -9.75 15.88
CA GLY A 156 5.90 -10.70 14.80
C GLY A 156 6.94 -10.21 13.80
N ARG A 157 6.62 -10.27 12.50
CA ARG A 157 7.48 -9.75 11.42
C ARG A 157 6.67 -8.85 10.52
N ARG A 158 7.35 -7.87 9.94
CA ARG A 158 6.71 -6.85 9.11
C ARG A 158 7.58 -6.44 7.95
N PHE A 159 7.00 -6.30 6.76
CA PHE A 159 7.72 -5.76 5.62
C PHE A 159 8.00 -4.26 5.81
N TYR A 160 9.23 -3.87 5.50
CA TYR A 160 9.70 -2.50 5.51
C TYR A 160 10.43 -2.20 4.20
N GLY A 161 10.35 -0.97 3.72
CA GLY A 161 11.04 -0.51 2.53
C GLY A 161 10.31 0.66 1.88
N SER A 162 10.97 1.35 0.97
CA SER A 162 10.36 2.44 0.20
C SER A 162 9.63 1.84 -1.01
N LEU A 163 8.30 1.87 -1.00
CA LEU A 163 7.47 1.30 -2.06
C LEU A 163 6.94 2.38 -3.01
N TRP A 164 7.05 2.11 -4.30
CA TRP A 164 6.45 2.90 -5.37
C TRP A 164 5.60 2.01 -6.27
N LEU A 165 4.47 2.56 -6.71
CA LEU A 165 3.60 1.96 -7.70
C LEU A 165 3.67 2.84 -8.95
N VAL A 166 3.97 2.25 -10.10
CA VAL A 166 4.06 2.97 -11.37
C VAL A 166 2.68 3.02 -12.01
N VAL A 167 2.24 4.22 -12.35
CA VAL A 167 0.99 4.45 -13.08
C VAL A 167 1.33 4.65 -14.56
N THR A 168 0.66 3.89 -15.43
CA THR A 168 0.76 4.03 -16.88
C THR A 168 -0.63 4.20 -17.48
N LYS A 169 -0.68 4.56 -18.76
CA LYS A 169 -1.92 4.39 -19.54
C LYS A 169 -2.32 2.91 -19.52
N ALA A 170 -3.62 2.64 -19.42
CA ALA A 170 -4.15 1.31 -19.62
C ALA A 170 -3.92 0.88 -21.08
N SER A 171 -3.42 -0.33 -21.28
CA SER A 171 -3.38 -0.95 -22.60
C SER A 171 -4.80 -1.42 -22.92
N ASN A 172 -5.41 -0.85 -23.97
CA ASN A 172 -6.66 -1.34 -24.53
C ASN A 172 -6.43 -2.65 -25.30
#